data_AF-A0A9P4YIB0-F1
#
_entry.id   AF-A0A9P4YIB0-F1
#
_cell.length_a   1.000
_cell.length_b   1.000
_cell.length_c   1.000
_cell.angle_alpha   90.00
_cell.angle_beta   90.00
_cell.angle_gamma   90.00
#
_symmetry.space_group_name_H-M   'P 1'
#
loop_
_entity.id
_entity.type
_entity.pdbx_description
1 polymer ?
#
loop_
_entity_poly.entity_id
_entity_poly.type
_entity_poly.pdbx_seq_one_letter_code
_entity_poly.pdbx_strand_id
1 'polypeptide(L)'
;MSITEQNTNPCHCPDQTAYVKRCGGTTLPPLVNDHLEAENNNEAKGGFKAWIYVLASFFLFMNAWGLTQTFGAFNQYYVSSLLSTSSPSSISWIGSFQVFLVIVLGVFTGPLFDAGYLRQMLTLGSTLVVLGMSTLSLATAYWQVFLA
;
A
#
# COMPACT_ATOMS: atom_id res chain seq x y z
N MET A 1 11.20 54.78 28.73
CA MET A 1 10.22 53.75 29.10
C MET A 1 9.40 53.49 27.84
N SER A 2 9.99 52.78 26.87
CA SER A 2 9.94 51.30 26.73
C SER A 2 8.48 50.88 26.48
N ILE A 3 8.04 50.29 25.37
CA ILE A 3 8.67 49.32 24.47
C ILE A 3 7.99 49.44 23.08
N THR A 4 8.77 49.65 22.02
CA THR A 4 8.44 49.22 20.65
C THR A 4 9.36 48.05 20.33
N GLU A 5 8.88 46.83 20.50
CA GLU A 5 9.58 45.63 20.04
C GLU A 5 8.54 44.55 19.71
N GLN A 6 7.74 44.80 18.66
CA GLN A 6 7.16 43.70 17.90
C GLN A 6 8.30 43.06 17.12
N ASN A 7 8.98 42.13 17.80
CA ASN A 7 9.97 41.26 17.21
C ASN A 7 9.32 40.49 16.06
N THR A 8 9.69 40.90 14.86
CA THR A 8 9.45 40.24 13.59
C THR A 8 10.08 38.85 13.62
N ASN A 9 9.32 37.84 14.05
CA ASN A 9 9.71 36.44 13.86
C ASN A 9 9.87 36.18 12.35
N PRO A 10 11.07 35.90 11.83
CA PRO A 10 11.25 35.69 10.41
C PRO A 10 10.91 34.23 10.06
N CYS A 11 9.96 34.08 9.14
CA CYS A 11 9.90 33.01 8.14
C CYS A 11 9.55 31.58 8.60
N HIS A 12 8.25 31.28 8.72
CA HIS A 12 7.75 29.95 8.39
C HIS A 12 7.51 29.89 6.87
N CYS A 13 8.57 29.59 6.10
CA CYS A 13 8.45 29.28 4.67
C CYS A 13 8.25 27.76 4.52
N PRO A 14 7.16 27.30 3.89
CA PRO A 14 6.92 25.87 3.67
C PRO A 14 7.90 25.24 2.67
N ASP A 15 8.71 26.05 1.98
CA ASP A 15 9.73 25.63 1.04
C ASP A 15 11.06 26.36 1.34
N GLN A 16 12.06 25.61 1.79
CA GLN A 16 13.39 26.11 2.15
C GLN A 16 14.19 26.60 0.94
N THR A 17 13.88 26.09 -0.26
CA THR A 17 14.51 26.52 -1.52
C THR A 17 14.18 27.98 -1.84
N ALA A 18 12.99 28.43 -1.43
CA ALA A 18 12.55 29.82 -1.57
C ALA A 18 13.25 30.77 -0.57
N TYR A 19 13.62 30.29 0.62
CA TYR A 19 14.32 31.08 1.63
C TYR A 19 15.74 31.46 1.19
N VAL A 20 16.49 30.51 0.63
CA VAL A 20 17.86 30.72 0.12
C VAL A 20 17.89 31.74 -1.02
N LYS A 21 16.89 31.70 -1.91
CA LYS A 21 16.75 32.68 -3.00
C LYS A 21 16.40 34.09 -2.49
N ARG A 22 15.64 34.21 -1.41
CA ARG A 22 15.13 35.50 -0.90
C ARG A 22 16.12 36.21 0.02
N CYS A 23 16.90 35.45 0.79
CA CYS A 23 17.89 35.98 1.73
C CYS A 23 19.27 36.20 1.11
N GLY A 24 19.42 36.05 -0.21
CA GLY A 24 20.65 36.42 -0.93
C GLY A 24 21.90 35.77 -0.35
N GLY A 25 21.91 34.43 -0.25
CA GLY A 25 23.07 33.58 0.06
C GLY A 25 23.99 34.07 1.20
N THR A 26 24.12 33.40 2.33
CA THR A 26 24.88 32.15 2.43
C THR A 26 24.73 31.70 3.89
N THR A 27 24.45 30.42 4.13
CA THR A 27 24.25 29.74 5.41
C THR A 27 22.82 29.77 5.99
N LEU A 28 22.18 28.60 5.97
CA LEU A 28 21.04 28.29 6.83
C LEU A 28 21.54 28.16 8.28
N PRO A 29 20.71 28.47 9.30
CA PRO A 29 21.08 28.27 10.69
C PRO A 29 21.48 26.80 10.92
N PRO A 30 22.50 26.52 11.76
CA PRO A 30 23.09 25.19 11.92
C PRO A 30 22.07 24.10 12.27
N LEU A 31 21.03 24.45 13.05
CA LEU A 31 19.93 23.55 13.40
C LEU A 31 19.20 23.00 12.16
N VAL A 32 19.05 23.80 11.11
CA VAL A 32 18.39 23.39 9.87
C VAL A 32 19.30 22.52 9.02
N ASN A 33 20.62 22.80 8.99
CA ASN A 33 21.57 21.96 8.26
C ASN A 33 21.65 20.56 8.88
N ASP A 34 21.64 20.44 10.21
CA ASP A 34 21.68 19.14 10.88
C ASP A 34 20.43 18.29 10.57
N HIS A 35 19.25 18.92 10.52
CA HIS A 35 18.02 18.25 10.12
C HIS A 35 18.01 17.86 8.64
N LEU A 36 18.53 18.72 7.75
CA LEU A 36 18.62 18.42 6.32
C LEU A 36 19.69 17.38 6.01
N GLU A 37 20.81 17.39 6.73
CA GLU A 37 21.83 16.35 6.61
C GLU A 37 21.33 15.03 7.19
N ALA A 38 20.62 15.04 8.33
CA ALA A 38 20.00 13.83 8.87
C ALA A 38 18.92 13.28 7.93
N GLU A 39 18.06 14.13 7.37
CA GLU A 39 17.04 13.77 6.38
C GLU A 39 17.69 13.21 5.11
N ASN A 40 18.65 13.92 4.52
CA ASN A 40 19.38 13.50 3.33
C ASN A 40 20.21 12.22 3.56
N ASN A 41 20.77 12.01 4.76
CA ASN A 41 21.46 10.77 5.14
C ASN A 41 20.50 9.57 5.31
N ASN A 42 19.25 9.84 5.67
CA ASN A 42 18.19 8.83 5.70
C ASN A 42 17.64 8.53 4.30
N GLU A 43 17.60 9.55 3.43
CA GLU A 43 17.17 9.46 2.03
C GLU A 43 18.23 8.80 1.12
N ALA A 44 19.52 9.01 1.37
CA ALA A 44 20.63 8.52 0.56
C ALA A 44 21.02 7.04 0.81
N LYS A 45 20.21 6.25 1.49
CA LYS A 45 20.50 4.82 1.73
C LYS A 45 19.96 3.95 0.60
N GLY A 46 20.44 4.19 -0.61
CA GLY A 46 20.32 3.30 -1.79
C GLY A 46 21.12 2.00 -1.66
N GLY A 47 21.16 1.40 -0.47
CA GLY A 47 21.84 0.14 -0.17
C GLY A 47 20.90 -1.07 -0.23
N PHE A 48 21.34 -2.22 0.29
CA PHE A 48 20.58 -3.48 0.33
C PHE A 48 19.15 -3.33 0.89
N LYS A 49 18.95 -2.41 1.85
CA LYS A 49 17.65 -2.11 2.42
C LYS A 49 16.66 -1.52 1.40
N ALA A 50 17.11 -0.62 0.52
CA ALA A 50 16.28 -0.09 -0.56
C ALA A 50 15.86 -1.19 -1.54
N TRP A 51 16.76 -2.10 -1.89
CA TRP A 51 16.46 -3.26 -2.72
C TRP A 51 15.46 -4.23 -2.07
N ILE A 52 15.51 -4.43 -0.75
CA ILE A 52 14.50 -5.21 -0.03
C ILE A 52 13.11 -4.57 -0.17
N TYR A 53 13.00 -3.23 -0.10
CA TYR A 53 11.71 -2.56 -0.29
C TYR A 53 11.18 -2.70 -1.73
N VAL A 54 12.06 -2.64 -2.74
CA VAL A 54 11.68 -2.90 -4.14
C VAL A 54 11.18 -4.33 -4.30
N LEU A 55 11.90 -5.31 -3.74
CA LEU A 55 11.51 -6.72 -3.78
C LEU A 55 10.19 -6.96 -3.03
N ALA A 56 10.00 -6.34 -1.87
CA ALA A 56 8.75 -6.42 -1.11
C ALA A 56 7.56 -5.84 -1.88
N SER A 57 7.75 -4.67 -2.52
CA SER A 57 6.74 -4.06 -3.38
C SER A 57 6.39 -4.96 -4.57
N PHE A 58 7.39 -5.60 -5.19
CA PHE A 58 7.17 -6.54 -6.27
C PHE A 58 6.30 -7.74 -5.84
N PHE A 59 6.60 -8.37 -4.70
CA PHE A 59 5.78 -9.46 -4.18
C PHE A 59 4.37 -9.02 -3.77
N LEU A 60 4.23 -7.83 -3.18
CA LEU A 60 2.91 -7.27 -2.85
C LEU A 60 2.07 -7.05 -4.12
N PHE A 61 2.68 -6.47 -5.16
CA PHE A 61 1.98 -6.24 -6.43
C PHE A 61 1.62 -7.56 -7.13
N MET A 62 2.55 -8.51 -7.15
CA MET A 62 2.31 -9.86 -7.67
C MET A 62 1.17 -10.55 -6.91
N ASN A 63 1.10 -10.43 -5.59
CA ASN A 63 0.03 -11.05 -4.81
C ASN A 63 -1.33 -10.39 -5.10
N ALA A 64 -1.38 -9.05 -5.14
CA ALA A 64 -2.60 -8.29 -5.37
C ALA A 64 -3.23 -8.56 -6.75
N TRP A 65 -2.41 -8.58 -7.81
CA TRP A 65 -2.91 -8.74 -9.18
C TRP A 65 -2.79 -10.17 -9.69
N GLY A 66 -1.79 -10.93 -9.24
CA GLY A 66 -1.56 -12.30 -9.70
C GLY A 66 -2.72 -13.23 -9.35
N LEU A 67 -3.25 -13.17 -8.13
CA LEU A 67 -4.38 -14.01 -7.71
C LEU A 67 -5.62 -13.76 -8.58
N THR A 68 -5.94 -12.49 -8.84
CA THR A 68 -7.05 -12.09 -9.72
C THR A 68 -6.87 -12.61 -11.14
N GLN A 69 -5.66 -12.51 -11.70
CA GLN A 69 -5.38 -13.01 -13.05
C GLN A 69 -5.42 -14.54 -13.13
N THR A 70 -4.96 -15.25 -12.09
CA THR A 70 -5.00 -16.73 -12.06
C THR A 70 -6.41 -17.30 -12.03
N PHE A 71 -7.39 -16.55 -11.50
CA PHE A 71 -8.80 -16.98 -11.50
C PHE A 71 -9.31 -17.31 -12.91
N GLY A 72 -8.83 -16.61 -13.94
CA GLY A 72 -9.20 -16.90 -15.34
C GLY A 72 -8.87 -18.33 -15.76
N ALA A 73 -7.74 -18.88 -15.31
CA ALA A 73 -7.36 -20.27 -15.57
C ALA A 73 -8.19 -21.24 -14.70
N PHE A 74 -8.42 -20.90 -13.44
CA PHE A 74 -9.23 -21.73 -12.53
C PHE A 74 -10.69 -21.84 -12.98
N ASN A 75 -11.24 -20.82 -13.64
CA ASN A 75 -12.59 -20.87 -14.17
C ASN A 75 -12.80 -22.09 -15.09
N GLN A 76 -11.88 -22.31 -16.04
CA GLN A 76 -11.95 -23.50 -16.91
C GLN A 76 -11.77 -24.81 -16.15
N TYR A 77 -10.88 -24.86 -15.16
CA TYR A 77 -10.68 -26.04 -14.33
C TYR A 77 -11.96 -26.40 -13.54
N TYR A 78 -12.61 -25.42 -12.92
CA TYR A 78 -13.84 -25.64 -12.16
C TYR A 78 -15.01 -26.08 -13.03
N VAL A 79 -15.16 -25.52 -14.23
CA VAL A 79 -16.20 -25.95 -15.18
C VAL A 79 -15.97 -27.38 -15.66
N SER A 80 -14.72 -27.79 -15.85
CA SER A 80 -14.39 -29.08 -16.48
C SER A 80 -14.30 -30.26 -15.52
N SER A 81 -13.88 -30.06 -14.26
CA SER A 81 -13.52 -31.18 -13.37
C SER A 81 -14.10 -31.10 -11.96
N LEU A 82 -13.98 -29.96 -11.27
CA LEU A 82 -14.38 -29.88 -9.86
C LEU A 82 -15.89 -29.64 -9.66
N LEU A 83 -16.50 -28.81 -10.50
CA LEU A 83 -17.89 -28.33 -10.38
C LEU A 83 -18.68 -28.55 -11.68
N SER A 84 -18.49 -29.68 -12.35
CA SER A 84 -19.18 -30.01 -13.61
C SER A 84 -20.71 -30.04 -13.49
N THR A 85 -21.24 -30.19 -12.27
CA THR A 85 -22.67 -30.13 -11.95
C THR A 85 -23.20 -28.71 -11.70
N SER A 86 -22.33 -27.72 -11.49
CA SER A 86 -22.73 -26.32 -11.27
C SER A 86 -22.75 -25.56 -12.59
N SER A 87 -23.67 -24.60 -12.74
CA SER A 87 -23.73 -23.83 -13.98
C SER A 87 -22.46 -22.97 -14.16
N PRO A 88 -21.93 -22.83 -15.39
CA PRO A 88 -20.79 -21.95 -15.66
C PRO A 88 -21.02 -20.50 -15.19
N SER A 89 -22.27 -20.04 -15.22
CA SER A 89 -22.66 -18.73 -14.70
C SER A 89 -22.42 -18.60 -13.19
N SER A 90 -22.68 -19.65 -12.41
CA SER A 90 -22.47 -19.65 -10.95
C SER A 90 -20.99 -19.59 -10.61
N ILE A 91 -20.13 -20.24 -11.40
CA ILE A 91 -18.68 -20.21 -11.22
C ILE A 91 -18.12 -18.82 -11.53
N SER A 92 -18.61 -18.17 -12.59
CA SER A 92 -18.22 -16.80 -12.95
C SER A 92 -18.55 -15.77 -11.86
N TRP A 93 -19.57 -16.02 -11.03
CA TRP A 93 -19.91 -15.13 -9.91
C TRP A 93 -18.81 -15.06 -8.86
N ILE A 94 -18.06 -16.15 -8.61
CA ILE A 94 -16.96 -16.16 -7.63
C ILE A 94 -15.91 -15.11 -7.98
N GLY A 95 -15.39 -15.13 -9.21
CA GLY A 95 -14.39 -14.17 -9.67
C GLY A 95 -14.93 -12.75 -9.76
N SER A 96 -16.20 -12.59 -10.10
CA SER A 96 -16.85 -11.28 -10.16
C SER A 96 -16.94 -10.65 -8.76
N PHE A 97 -17.31 -11.44 -7.74
CA PHE A 97 -17.32 -11.01 -6.35
C PHE A 97 -15.92 -10.75 -5.80
N GLN A 98 -14.93 -11.57 -6.17
CA GLN A 98 -13.53 -11.33 -5.81
C GLN A 98 -13.06 -9.94 -6.27
N VAL A 99 -13.26 -9.60 -7.55
CA VAL A 99 -12.86 -8.28 -8.10
C VAL A 99 -13.69 -7.16 -7.49
N PHE A 100 -15.00 -7.36 -7.29
CA PHE A 100 -15.86 -6.40 -6.62
C PHE A 100 -15.35 -6.05 -5.21
N LEU A 101 -15.00 -7.05 -4.40
CA LEU A 101 -14.46 -6.85 -3.06
C LEU A 101 -13.13 -6.11 -3.09
N VAL A 102 -12.23 -6.42 -4.02
CA VAL A 102 -10.94 -5.69 -4.17
C VAL A 102 -11.18 -4.20 -4.41
N ILE A 103 -12.14 -3.84 -5.28
CA ILE A 103 -12.45 -2.43 -5.56
C ILE A 103 -13.11 -1.76 -4.35
N VAL A 104 -14.11 -2.40 -3.75
CA VAL A 104 -14.84 -1.84 -2.60
C VAL A 104 -13.92 -1.66 -1.39
N LEU A 105 -13.11 -2.66 -1.06
CA LEU A 105 -12.11 -2.55 0.00
C LEU A 105 -11.05 -1.50 -0.35
N GLY A 106 -10.72 -1.33 -1.64
CA GLY A 106 -9.89 -0.24 -2.14
C GLY A 106 -10.35 1.14 -1.66
N VAL A 107 -11.66 1.42 -1.73
CA VAL A 107 -12.25 2.69 -1.27
C VAL A 107 -12.01 2.93 0.22
N PHE A 108 -12.10 1.89 1.05
CA PHE A 108 -11.84 2.00 2.50
C PHE A 108 -10.35 2.05 2.84
N THR A 109 -9.51 1.33 2.08
CA THR A 109 -8.07 1.26 2.32
C THR A 109 -7.38 2.60 2.10
N GLY A 110 -7.85 3.44 1.17
CA GLY A 110 -7.26 4.77 0.92
C GLY A 110 -7.23 5.66 2.17
N PRO A 111 -8.38 6.02 2.75
CA PRO A 111 -8.43 6.82 3.99
C PRO A 111 -7.71 6.18 5.17
N LEU A 112 -7.74 4.84 5.26
CA LEU A 112 -7.08 4.13 6.36
C LEU A 112 -5.55 4.09 6.21
N PHE A 113 -5.07 4.07 4.97
CA PHE A 113 -3.66 4.24 4.64
C PHE A 113 -3.19 5.65 4.98
N ASP A 114 -3.95 6.68 4.62
CA ASP A 114 -3.65 8.08 4.92
C ASP A 114 -3.66 8.36 6.43
N ALA A 115 -4.46 7.61 7.20
CA ALA A 115 -4.47 7.67 8.67
C ALA A 115 -3.26 6.99 9.35
N GLY A 116 -2.34 6.37 8.58
CA GLY A 116 -1.10 5.78 9.07
C GLY A 116 -1.19 4.31 9.49
N TYR A 117 -2.30 3.62 9.23
CA TYR A 117 -2.52 2.22 9.66
C TYR A 117 -1.94 1.16 8.71
N LEU A 118 -0.97 1.53 7.88
CA LEU A 118 -0.37 0.67 6.84
C LEU A 118 0.08 -0.72 7.36
N ARG A 119 0.78 -0.76 8.50
CA ARG A 119 1.30 -2.03 9.04
C ARG A 119 0.19 -3.00 9.43
N GLN A 120 -0.88 -2.50 10.05
CA GLN A 120 -2.00 -3.32 10.51
C GLN A 120 -2.81 -3.86 9.33
N MET A 121 -3.02 -3.03 8.30
CA MET A 121 -3.70 -3.47 7.07
C MET A 121 -2.90 -4.57 6.36
N LEU A 122 -1.58 -4.42 6.25
CA LEU A 122 -0.73 -5.43 5.62
C LEU A 122 -0.73 -6.75 6.39
N THR A 123 -0.65 -6.71 7.73
CA THR A 123 -0.71 -7.92 8.54
C THR A 123 -2.07 -8.60 8.43
N LEU A 124 -3.16 -7.84 8.52
CA LEU A 124 -4.51 -8.37 8.42
C LEU A 124 -4.76 -9.00 7.05
N GLY A 125 -4.47 -8.27 5.97
CA GLY A 125 -4.63 -8.76 4.60
C GLY A 125 -3.81 -10.01 4.34
N SER A 126 -2.54 -10.02 4.77
CA SER A 126 -1.66 -11.18 4.58
C SER A 126 -2.18 -12.43 5.31
N THR A 127 -2.66 -12.28 6.56
CA THR A 127 -3.26 -13.40 7.29
C THR A 127 -4.53 -13.91 6.62
N LEU A 128 -5.38 -13.00 6.13
CA LEU A 128 -6.62 -13.35 5.45
C LEU A 128 -6.36 -14.12 4.15
N VAL A 129 -5.38 -13.67 3.34
CA VAL A 129 -4.99 -14.32 2.09
C VAL A 129 -4.44 -15.74 2.34
N VAL A 130 -3.58 -15.92 3.36
CA VAL A 130 -3.04 -17.25 3.70
C VAL A 130 -4.15 -18.19 4.17
N LEU A 131 -5.06 -17.70 5.01
CA LEU A 131 -6.19 -18.49 5.49
C LEU A 131 -7.16 -18.85 4.34
N GLY A 132 -7.47 -17.90 3.46
CA GLY A 132 -8.30 -18.13 2.28
C GLY A 132 -7.68 -19.18 1.36
N MET A 133 -6.40 -19.04 1.02
CA MET A 133 -5.71 -20.00 0.16
C MET A 133 -5.61 -21.40 0.78
N SER A 134 -5.39 -21.47 2.10
CA SER A 134 -5.37 -22.73 2.84
C SER A 134 -6.75 -23.39 2.84
N THR A 135 -7.81 -22.60 3.03
CA THR A 135 -9.20 -23.09 3.02
C THR A 135 -9.62 -23.55 1.63
N LEU A 136 -9.21 -22.81 0.59
CA LEU A 136 -9.46 -23.16 -0.80
C LEU A 136 -8.86 -24.52 -1.17
N SER A 137 -7.69 -24.86 -0.64
CA SER A 137 -7.06 -26.17 -0.86
C SER A 137 -7.86 -27.35 -0.27
N LEU A 138 -8.68 -27.12 0.75
CA LEU A 138 -9.52 -28.13 1.42
C LEU A 138 -10.98 -28.08 0.93
N ALA A 139 -11.33 -27.08 0.12
CA ALA A 139 -12.69 -26.85 -0.34
C ALA A 139 -13.10 -27.91 -1.36
N THR A 140 -14.25 -28.53 -1.13
CA THR A 140 -14.84 -29.56 -2.00
C THR A 140 -16.20 -29.16 -2.56
N ALA A 141 -16.82 -28.13 -1.99
CA ALA A 141 -18.13 -27.63 -2.39
C ALA A 141 -18.08 -26.16 -2.86
N TYR A 142 -19.00 -25.79 -3.75
CA TYR A 142 -19.12 -24.43 -4.31
C TYR A 142 -19.10 -23.33 -3.23
N TRP A 143 -19.89 -23.49 -2.17
CA TRP A 143 -19.98 -22.49 -1.11
C TRP A 143 -18.67 -22.30 -0.32
N GLN A 144 -17.88 -23.36 -0.17
CA GLN A 144 -16.58 -23.28 0.49
C GLN A 144 -15.58 -22.52 -0.39
N VAL A 145 -15.59 -22.79 -1.70
CA VAL A 145 -14.77 -22.07 -2.69
C VAL A 145 -15.19 -20.60 -2.81
N PHE A 146 -16.48 -20.30 -2.64
CA PHE A 146 -17.01 -18.94 -2.71
C PHE A 146 -16.62 -18.08 -1.49
N LEU A 147 -16.49 -18.70 -0.31
CA LEU A 147 -16.19 -18.01 0.96
C LEU A 147 -14.68 -17.95 1.29
N ALA A 148 -13.89 -18.89 0.75
CA ALA A 148 -12.44 -18.93 0.93
C ALA A 148 -11.76 -17.73 0.27
#